data_AF-A0A061DBA8-F1
#
_entry.id   AF-A0A061DBA8-F1
#
_cell.length_a   1.000
_cell.length_b   1.000
_cell.length_c   1.000
_cell.angle_alpha   90.00
_cell.angle_beta   90.00
_cell.angle_gamma   90.00
#
_symmetry.space_group_name_H-M   'P 1'
#
loop_
_entity.id
_entity.type
_entity.pdbx_description
1 polymer ?
#
loop_
_entity_poly.entity_id
_entity_poly.type
_entity_poly.pdbx_seq_one_letter_code
_entity_poly.pdbx_strand_id
1 'polypeptide(L)'
;MFASGVDVGKVVLPKFSLRSTRCYRSLNLKQKRNCIVAKLAEIPIHHQSPEELLKTVVGGKARFALFSVRNAGSNCIVVNRNFWLRCANAVLHHSNNFTATELIRIADSFGKVKHQDSSLFKEIAVRLLKCHESWRLNDIPRLLSAFRACSVFDEQLFSSALLIIQKNLESIGADDLTSILHSLTVTTEQALFRQILDDLVSPIFTKISNFSLEVDIQTHSNLTRRISLLF
;
A
#
# COMPACT_ATOMS: atom_id res chain seq x y z
N MET A 1 47.71 15.10 24.32
CA MET A 1 47.32 16.29 23.53
C MET A 1 47.52 15.98 22.05
N PHE A 2 46.47 15.62 21.33
CA PHE A 2 46.45 15.71 19.86
C PHE A 2 45.06 16.19 19.47
N ALA A 3 44.98 17.46 19.10
CA ALA A 3 43.82 18.07 18.49
C ALA A 3 43.97 17.92 16.97
N SER A 4 42.97 17.35 16.31
CA SER A 4 42.86 17.37 14.86
C SER A 4 41.38 17.59 14.53
N GLY A 5 41.02 18.87 14.46
CA GLY A 5 39.72 19.30 13.97
C GLY A 5 39.71 19.18 12.44
N VAL A 6 38.86 18.30 11.92
CA VAL A 6 38.54 18.24 10.50
C VAL A 6 37.33 19.15 10.29
N ASP A 7 37.56 20.29 9.63
CA ASP A 7 36.55 21.25 9.26
C ASP A 7 35.71 20.68 8.10
N VAL A 8 34.53 20.16 8.43
CA VAL A 8 33.59 19.65 7.43
C VAL A 8 32.88 20.84 6.80
N GLY A 9 33.40 21.27 5.65
CA GLY A 9 32.86 22.38 4.88
C GLY A 9 31.34 22.31 4.74
N LYS A 10 30.66 23.35 5.21
CA LYS A 10 29.21 23.53 5.04
C LYS A 10 28.87 23.55 3.56
N VAL A 11 28.26 22.47 3.07
CA VAL A 11 27.64 22.44 1.74
C VAL A 11 26.40 23.34 1.77
N VAL A 12 26.55 24.57 1.29
CA VAL A 12 25.43 25.51 1.14
C VAL A 12 24.58 25.03 -0.04
N LEU A 13 23.47 24.35 0.27
CA LEU A 13 22.49 24.00 -0.75
C LEU A 13 21.70 25.25 -1.17
N PRO A 14 21.50 25.48 -2.49
CA PRO A 14 20.74 26.62 -2.98
C PRO A 14 19.28 26.57 -2.52
N LYS A 15 18.81 27.68 -1.95
CA LYS A 15 17.39 27.88 -1.58
C LYS A 15 16.55 28.00 -2.84
N PHE A 16 15.87 26.92 -3.24
CA PHE A 16 14.93 26.94 -4.37
C PHE A 16 13.54 27.43 -3.92
N SER A 17 13.11 28.56 -4.48
CA SER A 17 11.77 29.13 -4.29
C SER A 17 10.68 28.23 -4.90
N LEU A 18 9.61 27.99 -4.14
CA LEU A 18 8.58 26.98 -4.37
C LEU A 18 7.56 27.28 -5.50
N ARG A 19 7.70 28.35 -6.30
CA ARG A 19 6.61 28.81 -7.20
C ARG A 19 6.84 28.70 -8.71
N SER A 20 7.92 28.09 -9.20
CA SER A 20 8.15 27.98 -10.66
C SER A 20 8.10 26.55 -11.18
N THR A 21 6.93 26.12 -11.64
CA THR A 21 6.76 24.89 -12.46
C THR A 21 7.42 25.00 -13.84
N ARG A 22 7.80 26.20 -14.30
CA ARG A 22 8.45 26.43 -15.60
C ARG A 22 9.93 26.00 -15.64
N CYS A 23 10.63 25.93 -14.51
CA CYS A 23 12.06 25.58 -14.48
C CYS A 23 12.34 24.07 -14.58
N TYR A 24 11.33 23.21 -14.45
CA TYR A 24 11.56 21.76 -14.41
C TYR A 24 11.86 21.14 -15.78
N ARG A 25 11.47 21.78 -16.89
CA ARG A 25 11.68 21.23 -18.24
C ARG A 25 13.14 21.28 -18.69
N SER A 26 13.91 22.30 -18.29
CA SER A 26 15.29 22.53 -18.74
C SER A 26 16.37 21.73 -18.00
N LEU A 27 16.03 21.09 -16.88
CA LEU A 27 17.00 20.29 -16.12
C LEU A 27 17.34 18.99 -16.87
N ASN A 28 18.63 18.65 -16.92
CA ASN A 28 19.05 17.34 -17.42
C ASN A 28 18.59 16.21 -16.47
N LEU A 29 18.59 14.96 -16.93
CA LEU A 29 18.09 13.81 -16.15
C LEU A 29 18.80 13.66 -14.79
N LYS A 30 20.09 14.00 -14.70
CA LYS A 30 20.87 13.94 -13.46
C LYS A 30 20.42 15.01 -12.46
N GLN A 31 20.18 16.24 -12.94
CA GLN A 31 19.65 17.35 -12.14
C GLN A 31 18.20 17.10 -11.69
N LYS A 32 17.35 16.55 -12.57
CA LYS A 32 15.97 16.15 -12.21
C LYS A 32 15.98 15.10 -11.10
N ARG A 33 16.85 14.09 -11.20
CA ARG A 33 17.05 13.08 -10.14
C ARG A 33 17.49 13.73 -8.83
N ASN A 34 18.48 14.62 -8.87
CA ASN A 34 19.00 15.29 -7.67
C ASN A 34 17.96 16.21 -7.01
N CYS A 35 17.15 16.95 -7.78
CA CYS A 35 16.08 17.78 -7.24
C CYS A 35 14.96 16.96 -6.58
N ILE A 36 14.68 15.74 -7.05
CA ILE A 36 13.67 14.87 -6.42
C ILE A 36 14.19 14.33 -5.10
N VAL A 37 15.45 13.85 -5.07
CA VAL A 37 16.09 13.33 -3.86
C VAL A 37 16.21 14.43 -2.80
N ALA A 38 16.63 15.64 -3.18
CA ALA A 38 16.72 16.78 -2.26
C ALA A 38 15.35 17.24 -1.72
N LYS A 39 14.24 16.92 -2.40
CA LYS A 39 12.89 17.25 -1.93
C LYS A 39 12.23 16.13 -1.11
N LEU A 40 12.78 14.92 -1.12
CA LEU A 40 12.16 13.76 -0.46
C LEU A 40 12.33 13.79 1.06
N ALA A 41 13.44 14.35 1.53
CA ALA A 41 13.76 14.43 2.94
C ALA A 41 14.70 15.63 3.18
N GLU A 42 14.28 16.58 4.01
CA GLU A 42 15.16 17.67 4.47
C GLU A 42 16.21 17.15 5.46
N ILE A 43 15.83 16.14 6.25
CA ILE A 43 16.65 15.50 7.28
C ILE A 43 17.06 14.10 6.79
N PRO A 44 18.33 13.68 6.92
CA PRO A 44 18.76 12.33 6.59
C PRO A 44 17.90 11.25 7.28
N ILE A 45 17.54 10.18 6.56
CA ILE A 45 16.57 9.15 7.02
C ILE A 45 16.85 8.60 8.43
N HIS A 46 18.12 8.44 8.82
CA HIS A 46 18.53 7.91 10.12
C HIS A 46 18.42 8.91 11.29
N HIS A 47 18.14 10.18 11.00
CA HIS A 47 17.93 11.24 11.97
C HIS A 47 16.48 11.74 12.00
N GLN A 48 15.59 11.13 11.21
CA GLN A 48 14.19 11.51 11.17
C GLN A 48 13.46 10.99 12.41
N SER A 49 12.60 11.83 12.97
CA SER A 49 11.58 11.38 13.93
C SER A 49 10.60 10.39 13.27
N PRO A 50 9.85 9.59 14.07
CA PRO A 50 8.83 8.68 13.52
C PRO A 50 7.82 9.39 12.59
N GLU A 51 7.34 10.58 12.95
CA GLU A 51 6.39 11.34 12.13
C GLU A 51 6.98 11.79 10.78
N GLU A 52 8.23 12.24 10.77
CA GLU A 52 8.94 12.62 9.55
C GLU A 52 9.26 11.41 8.68
N LEU A 53 9.62 10.29 9.31
CA LEU A 53 9.85 9.02 8.62
C LEU A 53 8.56 8.53 7.96
N LEU A 54 7.43 8.59 8.66
CA LEU A 54 6.12 8.28 8.11
C LEU A 54 5.81 9.15 6.88
N LYS A 55 5.99 10.48 6.99
CA LYS A 55 5.79 11.41 5.86
C LYS A 55 6.73 11.08 4.69
N THR A 56 7.98 10.72 4.97
CA THR A 56 8.99 10.36 3.96
C THR A 56 8.61 9.07 3.23
N VAL A 57 8.19 8.02 3.95
CA VAL A 57 7.78 6.73 3.38
C VAL A 57 6.50 6.88 2.56
N VAL A 58 5.46 7.47 3.15
CA VAL A 58 4.15 7.63 2.50
C VAL A 58 4.20 8.63 1.35
N GLY A 59 4.95 9.72 1.50
CA GLY A 59 5.18 10.71 0.44
C GLY A 59 6.09 10.18 -0.68
N GLY A 60 7.04 9.31 -0.34
CA GLY A 60 7.93 8.64 -1.29
C GLY A 60 7.15 7.88 -2.35
N LYS A 61 6.17 7.09 -1.93
CA LYS A 61 5.25 6.34 -2.82
C LYS A 61 4.65 7.22 -3.93
N ALA A 62 4.08 8.39 -3.58
CA ALA A 62 3.41 9.25 -4.56
C ALA A 62 4.37 9.81 -5.62
N ARG A 63 5.62 10.10 -5.22
CA ARG A 63 6.62 10.70 -6.10
C ARG A 63 7.30 9.68 -7.03
N PHE A 64 7.43 8.42 -6.60
CA PHE A 64 7.96 7.37 -7.47
C PHE A 64 6.93 6.89 -8.52
N ALA A 65 5.62 6.96 -8.23
CA ALA A 65 4.58 6.68 -9.22
C ALA A 65 4.62 7.64 -10.43
N LEU A 66 4.99 8.90 -10.21
CA LEU A 66 5.11 9.93 -11.25
C LEU A 66 6.33 9.77 -12.17
N PHE A 67 7.35 9.01 -11.75
CA PHE A 67 8.56 8.79 -12.53
C PHE A 67 8.55 7.45 -13.28
N SER A 68 7.39 6.81 -13.38
CA SER A 68 7.13 5.79 -14.40
C SER A 68 7.17 6.48 -15.76
N VAL A 69 8.39 6.76 -16.24
CA VAL A 69 8.63 7.24 -17.59
C VAL A 69 8.01 6.19 -18.50
N ARG A 70 6.98 6.61 -19.25
CA ARG A 70 6.36 5.87 -20.36
C ARG A 70 7.43 5.59 -21.43
N ASN A 71 8.36 4.69 -21.14
CA ASN A 71 9.09 4.00 -22.19
C ASN A 71 8.13 2.92 -22.70
N ALA A 72 7.67 3.12 -23.92
CA ALA A 72 6.58 2.44 -24.60
C ALA A 72 6.68 0.90 -24.55
N GLY A 73 6.18 0.28 -23.48
CA GLY A 73 6.02 -1.17 -23.37
C GLY A 73 6.33 -1.77 -22.00
N SER A 74 6.99 -1.06 -21.08
CA SER A 74 7.34 -1.63 -19.77
C SER A 74 7.02 -0.66 -18.63
N ASN A 75 6.01 -0.99 -17.81
CA ASN A 75 5.66 -0.30 -16.56
C ASN A 75 6.73 -0.55 -15.47
N CYS A 76 8.00 -0.31 -15.77
CA CYS A 76 9.10 -0.45 -14.82
C CYS A 76 9.24 0.85 -14.03
N ILE A 77 8.67 0.89 -12.82
CA ILE A 77 8.95 1.95 -11.86
C ILE A 77 10.44 1.84 -11.50
N VAL A 78 11.23 2.86 -11.83
CA VAL A 78 12.64 2.94 -11.38
C VAL A 78 12.63 3.31 -9.90
N VAL A 79 12.56 2.28 -9.07
CA VAL A 79 12.59 2.40 -7.61
C VAL A 79 14.04 2.48 -7.15
N ASN A 80 14.41 3.54 -6.43
CA ASN A 80 15.71 3.62 -5.77
C ASN A 80 15.73 2.62 -4.59
N ARG A 81 16.24 1.40 -4.84
CA ARG A 81 16.29 0.32 -3.82
C ARG A 81 17.01 0.75 -2.55
N ASN A 82 18.08 1.54 -2.65
CA ASN A 82 18.85 2.02 -1.49
C ASN A 82 18.04 2.98 -0.61
N PHE A 83 17.17 3.80 -1.20
CA PHE A 83 16.26 4.65 -0.43
C PHE A 83 15.29 3.80 0.40
N TRP A 84 14.62 2.83 -0.22
CA TRP A 84 13.65 1.99 0.46
C TRP A 84 14.29 1.07 1.50
N LEU A 85 15.49 0.55 1.25
CA LEU A 85 16.26 -0.20 2.24
C LEU A 85 16.58 0.64 3.48
N ARG A 86 16.99 1.90 3.28
CA ARG A 86 17.24 2.83 4.40
C ARG A 86 15.97 3.14 5.18
N CYS A 87 14.86 3.34 4.48
CA CYS A 87 13.55 3.51 5.11
C CYS A 87 13.13 2.27 5.89
N ALA A 88 13.34 1.06 5.36
CA ALA A 88 13.00 -0.19 6.03
C ALA A 88 13.76 -0.32 7.35
N ASN A 89 15.09 -0.12 7.33
CA ASN A 89 15.92 -0.14 8.55
C ASN A 89 15.49 0.91 9.58
N ALA A 90 15.18 2.13 9.14
CA ALA A 90 14.70 3.18 10.05
C ALA A 90 13.32 2.86 10.63
N VAL A 91 12.41 2.28 9.83
CA VAL A 91 11.09 1.85 10.32
C VAL A 91 11.23 0.72 11.33
N LEU A 92 12.11 -0.26 11.08
CA LEU A 92 12.40 -1.33 12.04
C LEU A 92 12.87 -0.76 13.38
N HIS A 93 13.79 0.21 13.35
CA HIS A 93 14.29 0.90 14.54
C HIS A 93 13.20 1.64 15.31
N HIS A 94 12.25 2.28 14.60
CA HIS A 94 11.15 3.04 15.19
C HIS A 94 9.80 2.29 15.26
N SER A 95 9.81 0.96 15.08
CA SER A 95 8.58 0.15 14.96
C SER A 95 7.63 0.29 16.16
N ASN A 96 8.19 0.50 17.36
CA ASN A 96 7.45 0.76 18.60
C ASN A 96 6.65 2.08 18.60
N ASN A 97 7.04 3.04 17.77
CA ASN A 97 6.52 4.41 17.81
C ASN A 97 5.35 4.64 16.85
N PHE A 98 4.98 3.64 16.06
CA PHE A 98 3.91 3.76 15.07
C PHE A 98 2.63 3.12 15.58
N THR A 99 1.51 3.78 15.31
CA THR A 99 0.16 3.22 15.49
C THR A 99 -0.15 2.17 14.42
N ALA A 100 -1.20 1.35 14.63
CA ALA A 100 -1.62 0.35 13.65
C ALA A 100 -1.90 0.95 12.26
N THR A 101 -2.68 2.04 12.20
CA THR A 101 -2.97 2.74 10.95
C THR A 101 -1.71 3.25 10.25
N GLU A 102 -0.72 3.74 11.00
CA GLU A 102 0.55 4.19 10.43
C GLU A 102 1.38 3.04 9.87
N LEU A 103 1.46 1.92 10.60
CA LEU A 103 2.11 0.69 10.12
C LEU A 103 1.45 0.16 8.84
N ILE A 104 0.12 0.19 8.75
CA ILE A 104 -0.60 -0.21 7.54
C ILE A 104 -0.27 0.73 6.37
N ARG A 105 -0.20 2.04 6.61
CA ARG A 105 0.21 3.02 5.58
C ARG A 105 1.66 2.83 5.13
N ILE A 106 2.55 2.47 6.06
CA ILE A 106 3.93 2.12 5.75
C ILE A 106 3.94 0.86 4.88
N ALA A 107 3.30 -0.23 5.29
CA ALA A 107 3.21 -1.48 4.53
C ALA A 107 2.67 -1.23 3.10
N ASP A 108 1.57 -0.49 2.96
CA ASP A 108 1.00 -0.11 1.65
C ASP A 108 1.98 0.68 0.77
N SER A 109 2.82 1.52 1.39
CA SER A 109 3.84 2.28 0.67
C SER A 109 4.92 1.36 0.11
N PHE A 110 5.39 0.38 0.90
CA PHE A 110 6.33 -0.65 0.44
C PHE A 110 5.73 -1.58 -0.60
N GLY A 111 4.47 -2.02 -0.40
CA GLY A 111 3.72 -2.87 -1.33
C GLY A 111 3.57 -2.22 -2.71
N LYS A 112 3.23 -0.93 -2.76
CA LYS A 112 3.04 -0.21 -4.04
C LYS A 112 4.32 -0.01 -4.84
N VAL A 113 5.47 0.07 -4.18
CA VAL A 113 6.77 0.08 -4.87
C VAL A 113 7.37 -1.32 -5.04
N LYS A 114 6.65 -2.36 -4.59
CA LYS A 114 7.09 -3.76 -4.61
C LYS A 114 8.48 -3.97 -4.00
N HIS A 115 8.79 -3.22 -2.93
CA HIS A 115 10.04 -3.40 -2.20
C HIS A 115 9.87 -4.52 -1.17
N GLN A 116 10.38 -5.69 -1.53
CA GLN A 116 10.30 -6.90 -0.71
C GLN A 116 11.39 -6.85 0.36
N ASP A 117 10.99 -6.66 1.61
CA ASP A 117 11.84 -6.80 2.78
C ASP A 117 11.11 -7.68 3.80
N SER A 118 11.48 -8.96 3.86
CA SER A 118 10.81 -9.94 4.72
C SER A 118 10.92 -9.60 6.20
N SER A 119 12.04 -8.99 6.62
CA SER A 119 12.25 -8.60 8.03
C SER A 119 11.30 -7.46 8.42
N LEU A 120 11.15 -6.47 7.54
CA LEU A 120 10.20 -5.38 7.72
C LEU A 120 8.75 -5.89 7.83
N PHE A 121 8.29 -6.70 6.87
CA PHE A 121 6.92 -7.19 6.87
C PHE A 121 6.63 -8.12 8.06
N LYS A 122 7.60 -8.94 8.47
CA LYS A 122 7.50 -9.77 9.69
C LYS A 122 7.35 -8.91 10.95
N GLU A 123 8.17 -7.87 11.10
CA GLU A 123 8.07 -6.96 12.25
C GLU A 123 6.73 -6.22 12.25
N ILE A 124 6.29 -5.71 11.08
CA ILE A 124 4.98 -5.08 10.94
C ILE A 124 3.85 -6.04 11.35
N ALA A 125 3.91 -7.30 10.94
CA ALA A 125 2.91 -8.30 11.31
C ALA A 125 2.85 -8.52 12.83
N VAL A 126 4.01 -8.75 13.46
CA VAL A 126 4.14 -8.90 14.92
C VAL A 126 3.57 -7.69 15.65
N ARG A 127 3.83 -6.47 15.17
CA ARG A 127 3.28 -5.25 15.77
C ARG A 127 1.79 -5.13 15.62
N LEU A 128 1.28 -5.36 14.41
CA LEU A 128 -0.14 -5.25 14.13
C LEU A 128 -0.95 -6.27 14.93
N LEU A 129 -0.45 -7.49 15.11
CA LEU A 129 -1.09 -8.51 15.95
C LEU A 129 -1.17 -8.09 17.43
N LYS A 130 -0.14 -7.40 17.95
CA LYS A 130 -0.15 -6.85 19.31
C LYS A 130 -1.18 -5.72 19.51
N CYS A 131 -1.59 -5.06 18.44
CA CYS A 131 -2.57 -3.96 18.48
C CYS A 131 -3.80 -4.21 17.61
N HIS A 132 -4.19 -5.48 17.43
CA HIS A 132 -5.30 -5.89 16.56
C HIS A 132 -6.65 -5.24 16.94
N GLU A 133 -6.86 -4.93 18.22
CA GLU A 133 -8.03 -4.20 18.72
C GLU A 133 -8.19 -2.79 18.11
N SER A 134 -7.09 -2.20 17.65
CA SER A 134 -7.07 -0.86 17.05
C SER A 134 -7.24 -0.87 15.52
N TRP A 135 -7.41 -2.04 14.91
CA TRP A 135 -7.57 -2.16 13.46
C TRP A 135 -8.90 -1.58 13.01
N ARG A 136 -8.84 -0.79 11.95
CA ARG A 136 -10.04 -0.27 11.27
C ARG A 136 -10.38 -1.21 10.12
N LEU A 137 -11.66 -1.53 9.97
CA LEU A 137 -12.15 -2.40 8.89
C LEU A 137 -11.65 -1.94 7.50
N ASN A 138 -11.73 -0.62 7.25
CA ASN A 138 -11.33 -0.01 5.98
C ASN A 138 -9.81 -0.07 5.70
N ASP A 139 -8.99 -0.31 6.73
CA ASP A 139 -7.53 -0.43 6.58
C ASP A 139 -7.10 -1.87 6.22
N ILE A 140 -7.93 -2.88 6.50
CA ILE A 140 -7.61 -4.30 6.30
C ILE A 140 -7.38 -4.66 4.81
N PRO A 141 -8.25 -4.29 3.85
CA PRO A 141 -8.03 -4.59 2.43
C PRO A 141 -6.69 -4.05 1.93
N ARG A 142 -6.31 -2.87 2.42
CA ARG A 142 -5.04 -2.21 2.09
C ARG A 142 -3.85 -2.96 2.68
N LEU A 143 -3.95 -3.39 3.94
CA LEU A 143 -2.93 -4.20 4.61
C LEU A 143 -2.68 -5.51 3.84
N LEU A 144 -3.73 -6.28 3.56
CA LEU A 144 -3.59 -7.56 2.86
C LEU A 144 -3.01 -7.39 1.45
N SER A 145 -3.45 -6.35 0.74
CA SER A 145 -2.94 -6.03 -0.60
C SER A 145 -1.45 -5.67 -0.58
N ALA A 146 -0.99 -4.97 0.46
CA ALA A 146 0.42 -4.64 0.64
C ALA A 146 1.30 -5.89 0.84
N PHE A 147 0.87 -6.81 1.71
CA PHE A 147 1.56 -8.07 1.96
C PHE A 147 1.63 -8.92 0.69
N ARG A 148 0.50 -9.05 -0.01
CA ARG A 148 0.43 -9.77 -1.28
C ARG A 148 1.29 -9.13 -2.38
N ALA A 149 1.32 -7.81 -2.49
CA ALA A 149 2.15 -7.11 -3.47
C ALA A 149 3.66 -7.37 -3.30
N CYS A 150 4.08 -7.66 -2.06
CA CYS A 150 5.44 -8.07 -1.73
C CYS A 150 5.63 -9.59 -1.67
N SER A 151 4.62 -10.39 -2.05
CA SER A 151 4.67 -11.86 -1.96
C SER A 151 4.99 -12.37 -0.55
N VAL A 152 4.54 -11.65 0.48
CA VAL A 152 4.68 -12.05 1.88
C VAL A 152 3.33 -12.53 2.39
N PHE A 153 3.36 -13.68 3.08
CA PHE A 153 2.20 -14.23 3.77
C PHE A 153 2.55 -14.46 5.24
N ASP A 154 1.71 -13.93 6.12
CA ASP A 154 1.78 -14.15 7.57
C ASP A 154 0.44 -14.73 8.02
N GLU A 155 0.44 -16.02 8.38
CA GLU A 155 -0.78 -16.79 8.62
C GLU A 155 -1.64 -16.18 9.75
N GLN A 156 -1.00 -15.74 10.84
CA GLN A 156 -1.70 -15.18 11.99
C GLN A 156 -2.32 -13.82 11.66
N LEU A 157 -1.58 -12.96 10.96
CA LEU A 157 -2.08 -11.66 10.52
C LEU A 157 -3.25 -11.81 9.56
N PHE A 158 -3.14 -12.71 8.57
CA PHE A 158 -4.21 -12.95 7.61
C PHE A 158 -5.44 -13.57 8.29
N SER A 159 -5.27 -14.55 9.16
CA SER A 159 -6.38 -15.16 9.89
C SER A 159 -7.11 -14.12 10.77
N SER A 160 -6.37 -13.29 11.49
CA SER A 160 -6.95 -12.22 12.32
C SER A 160 -7.70 -11.18 11.48
N ALA A 161 -7.13 -10.78 10.35
CA ALA A 161 -7.77 -9.87 9.40
C ALA A 161 -9.10 -10.43 8.86
N LEU A 162 -9.09 -11.70 8.46
CA LEU A 162 -10.24 -12.36 7.88
C LEU A 162 -11.37 -12.58 8.90
N LEU A 163 -11.05 -12.86 10.16
CA LEU A 163 -12.05 -12.92 11.23
C LEU A 163 -12.76 -11.57 11.44
N ILE A 164 -12.04 -10.45 11.34
CA ILE A 164 -12.64 -9.12 11.43
C ILE A 164 -13.54 -8.85 10.22
N ILE A 165 -13.07 -9.21 9.01
CA ILE A 165 -13.83 -9.09 7.76
C ILE A 165 -15.13 -9.90 7.83
N GLN A 166 -15.04 -11.17 8.25
CA GLN A 166 -16.19 -12.08 8.37
C GLN A 166 -17.28 -11.50 9.27
N LYS A 167 -16.89 -10.94 10.43
CA LYS A 167 -17.83 -10.32 11.38
C LYS A 167 -18.50 -9.06 10.85
N ASN A 168 -17.93 -8.42 9.82
CA ASN A 168 -18.40 -7.14 9.30
C ASN A 168 -18.65 -7.17 7.79
N LEU A 169 -18.96 -8.34 7.24
CA LEU A 169 -19.00 -8.57 5.79
C LEU A 169 -19.94 -7.60 5.06
N GLU A 170 -21.09 -7.29 5.67
CA GLU A 170 -22.10 -6.39 5.11
C GLU A 170 -21.64 -4.93 4.99
N SER A 171 -20.61 -4.55 5.76
CA SER A 171 -20.05 -3.19 5.75
C SER A 171 -18.90 -3.02 4.75
N ILE A 172 -18.45 -4.10 4.10
CA ILE A 172 -17.32 -4.06 3.18
C ILE A 172 -17.83 -3.82 1.76
N GLY A 173 -17.29 -2.80 1.09
CA GLY A 173 -17.61 -2.51 -0.31
C GLY A 173 -17.08 -3.59 -1.27
N ALA A 174 -17.69 -3.68 -2.45
CA ALA A 174 -17.31 -4.65 -3.48
C ALA A 174 -15.84 -4.54 -3.93
N ASP A 175 -15.31 -3.32 -4.02
CA ASP A 175 -13.91 -3.07 -4.38
C ASP A 175 -12.94 -3.59 -3.32
N ASP A 176 -13.27 -3.38 -2.05
CA ASP A 176 -12.49 -3.86 -0.92
C ASP A 176 -12.53 -5.39 -0.82
N LEU A 177 -13.70 -6.00 -1.02
CA LEU A 177 -13.84 -7.46 -1.13
C LEU A 177 -12.99 -8.04 -2.26
N THR A 178 -13.01 -7.41 -3.42
CA THR A 178 -12.19 -7.83 -4.57
C THR A 178 -10.70 -7.75 -4.22
N SER A 179 -10.27 -6.68 -3.55
CA SER A 179 -8.89 -6.53 -3.08
C SER A 179 -8.51 -7.59 -2.05
N ILE A 180 -9.41 -7.91 -1.12
CA ILE A 180 -9.21 -8.99 -0.13
C ILE A 180 -9.03 -10.33 -0.85
N LEU A 181 -9.98 -10.73 -1.70
CA LEU A 181 -9.93 -12.00 -2.45
C LEU A 181 -8.65 -12.12 -3.28
N HIS A 182 -8.29 -11.05 -3.97
CA HIS A 182 -7.06 -11.00 -4.74
C HIS A 182 -5.80 -11.10 -3.87
N SER A 183 -5.83 -10.54 -2.66
CA SER A 183 -4.71 -10.63 -1.71
C SER A 183 -4.48 -12.06 -1.22
N LEU A 184 -5.54 -12.86 -1.16
CA LEU A 184 -5.46 -14.23 -0.67
C LEU A 184 -4.85 -15.22 -1.70
N THR A 185 -4.71 -14.79 -2.96
CA THR A 185 -4.01 -15.56 -4.01
C THR A 185 -2.52 -15.76 -3.72
N VAL A 186 -1.95 -15.05 -2.73
CA VAL A 186 -0.55 -15.24 -2.31
C VAL A 186 -0.33 -16.56 -1.57
N THR A 187 -1.39 -17.17 -1.04
CA THR A 187 -1.32 -18.34 -0.18
C THR A 187 -1.33 -19.63 -1.00
N THR A 188 -0.51 -20.60 -0.62
CA THR A 188 -0.53 -21.97 -1.19
C THR A 188 -1.35 -22.94 -0.34
N GLU A 189 -1.62 -22.60 0.93
CA GLU A 189 -2.35 -23.47 1.86
C GLU A 189 -3.87 -23.29 1.76
N GLN A 190 -4.54 -24.34 1.28
CA GLN A 190 -5.93 -24.24 0.81
C GLN A 190 -6.99 -24.43 1.90
N ALA A 191 -6.67 -25.01 3.07
CA ALA A 191 -7.69 -25.53 3.98
C ALA A 191 -8.45 -24.43 4.74
N LEU A 192 -7.75 -23.63 5.56
CA LEU A 192 -8.34 -22.46 6.25
C LEU A 192 -8.89 -21.43 5.27
N PHE A 193 -8.19 -21.28 4.14
CA PHE A 193 -8.58 -20.36 3.09
C PHE A 193 -9.91 -20.73 2.43
N ARG A 194 -10.17 -22.02 2.17
CA ARG A 194 -11.44 -22.47 1.60
C ARG A 194 -12.62 -22.16 2.51
N GLN A 195 -12.50 -22.44 3.80
CA GLN A 195 -13.59 -22.15 4.74
C GLN A 195 -13.92 -20.66 4.76
N ILE A 196 -12.90 -19.80 4.84
CA ILE A 196 -13.10 -18.36 4.84
C ILE A 196 -13.64 -17.88 3.49
N LEU A 197 -13.15 -18.41 2.37
CA LEU A 197 -13.72 -18.11 1.06
C LEU A 197 -15.18 -18.49 0.98
N ASP A 198 -15.55 -19.69 1.43
CA ASP A 198 -16.93 -20.16 1.42
C ASP A 198 -17.80 -19.23 2.28
N ASP A 199 -17.31 -18.80 3.45
CA ASP A 199 -18.00 -17.84 4.33
C ASP A 199 -18.11 -16.44 3.71
N LEU A 200 -17.12 -15.98 2.94
CA LEU A 200 -17.14 -14.68 2.26
C LEU A 200 -18.02 -14.68 1.02
N VAL A 201 -18.04 -15.80 0.29
CA VAL A 201 -18.60 -15.91 -1.05
C VAL A 201 -20.03 -16.45 -1.03
N SER A 202 -20.37 -17.29 -0.05
CA SER A 202 -21.74 -17.81 0.14
C SER A 202 -22.79 -16.70 0.32
N PRO A 203 -22.57 -15.65 1.13
CA PRO A 203 -23.52 -14.53 1.27
C PRO A 203 -23.68 -13.72 -0.03
N ILE A 204 -22.63 -13.65 -0.86
CA ILE A 204 -22.68 -12.97 -2.16
C ILE A 204 -23.53 -13.79 -3.13
N PHE A 205 -23.31 -15.10 -3.20
CA PHE A 205 -24.08 -15.97 -4.09
C PHE A 205 -25.52 -16.14 -3.68
N THR A 206 -25.84 -16.16 -2.38
CA THR A 206 -27.25 -16.19 -1.92
C THR A 206 -27.98 -14.90 -2.29
N LYS A 207 -27.31 -13.74 -2.26
CA LYS A 207 -27.87 -12.49 -2.79
C LYS A 207 -28.07 -12.55 -4.30
N ILE A 208 -27.10 -13.10 -5.06
CA ILE A 208 -27.21 -13.26 -6.52
C ILE A 208 -28.31 -14.27 -6.89
N SER A 209 -28.45 -15.39 -6.18
CA SER A 209 -29.49 -16.39 -6.47
C SER A 209 -30.90 -15.89 -6.17
N ASN A 210 -31.03 -14.90 -5.29
CA ASN A 210 -32.30 -14.21 -5.03
C ASN A 210 -32.62 -13.14 -6.08
N PHE A 211 -31.67 -12.79 -6.97
CA PHE A 211 -32.04 -12.21 -8.26
C PHE A 211 -32.66 -13.31 -9.10
N SER A 212 -33.93 -13.60 -8.85
CA SER A 212 -34.78 -14.14 -9.91
C SER A 212 -34.68 -13.18 -11.07
N LEU A 213 -34.02 -13.62 -12.15
CA LEU A 213 -34.28 -13.08 -13.46
C LEU A 213 -35.77 -13.34 -13.70
N GLU A 214 -36.63 -12.38 -13.37
CA GLU A 214 -37.91 -12.23 -14.04
C GLU A 214 -37.57 -11.93 -15.50
N VAL A 215 -37.23 -12.99 -16.23
CA VAL A 215 -37.29 -12.98 -17.68
C VAL A 215 -38.78 -12.91 -17.94
N ASP A 216 -39.28 -11.70 -18.13
CA ASP A 216 -40.56 -11.49 -18.77
C ASP A 216 -40.47 -12.16 -20.15
N ILE A 217 -40.89 -13.42 -20.23
CA ILE A 217 -41.16 -14.10 -21.49
C ILE A 217 -42.47 -13.50 -21.99
N GLN A 218 -42.46 -12.21 -22.34
CA GLN A 218 -43.49 -11.65 -23.20
C GLN A 218 -43.23 -12.22 -24.60
N THR A 219 -43.87 -13.35 -24.87
CA THR A 219 -44.05 -13.89 -26.21
C THR A 219 -44.60 -12.80 -27.12
N HIS A 220 -43.77 -12.35 -28.06
CA HIS A 220 -44.10 -11.60 -29.29
C HIS A 220 -44.85 -10.27 -29.08
N SER A 221 -44.20 -9.11 -29.04
CA SER A 221 -43.60 -8.47 -30.22
C SER A 221 -42.95 -7.15 -29.76
N ASN A 222 -41.78 -6.81 -30.32
CA ASN A 222 -40.95 -5.63 -30.04
C ASN A 222 -40.07 -5.70 -28.77
N LEU A 223 -38.96 -6.43 -28.90
CA LEU A 223 -37.84 -6.47 -27.96
C LEU A 223 -37.17 -5.10 -27.78
N THR A 224 -37.52 -4.41 -26.70
CA THR A 224 -36.68 -3.34 -26.11
C THR A 224 -36.34 -3.77 -24.69
N ARG A 225 -35.15 -4.36 -24.48
CA ARG A 225 -34.70 -4.78 -23.14
C ARG A 225 -34.47 -3.55 -22.27
N ARG A 226 -35.38 -3.28 -21.33
CA ARG A 226 -35.15 -2.37 -20.21
C ARG A 226 -34.67 -3.17 -19.00
N ILE A 227 -33.45 -2.91 -18.56
CA ILE A 227 -32.96 -3.35 -17.25
C ILE A 227 -33.41 -2.28 -16.25
N SER A 228 -34.35 -2.63 -15.38
CA SER A 228 -34.79 -1.78 -14.27
C SER A 228 -33.99 -2.16 -13.04
N LEU A 229 -33.15 -1.26 -12.53
CA LEU A 229 -32.52 -1.38 -11.22
C LEU A 229 -33.53 -0.90 -10.17
N LEU A 230 -34.07 -1.82 -9.36
CA LEU A 230 -34.75 -1.46 -8.12
C LEU A 230 -33.68 -1.29 -7.04
N PHE A 231 -33.56 -0.07 -6.52
CA PHE A 231 -32.76 0.28 -5.34
C PHE A 231 -33.47 -0.16 -4.06
#